data_AF-A0A661DG73-F1
#
_entry.id   AF-A0A661DG73-F1
#
_cell.length_a   1.000
_cell.length_b   1.000
_cell.length_c   1.000
_cell.angle_alpha   90.00
_cell.angle_beta   90.00
_cell.angle_gamma   90.00
#
_symmetry.space_group_name_H-M   'P 1'
#
loop_
_entity.id
_entity.type
_entity.pdbx_description
1 polymer ?
#
loop_
_entity_poly.entity_id
_entity_poly.type
_entity_poly.pdbx_seq_one_letter_code
_entity_poly.pdbx_strand_id
1 'polypeptide(L)'
;MFKTNNNYPIKLFVYVLNSVFLFCFLLLLTTASASEINFSRSKLVQLALHLEVADQEKQYDFSRIALFEMYNTYQYELEQSFIHKPKTLKKRIKVRQWRLATQSYLESLNEYLYLMDSGLSVNFFISGQNKIFLLIGDIPVIISGPNSGADKQIENNIIEQFCLQYDCREYFTEIHRESKESSVNSNIDKVSDRDIAAHKITGKWSLRSRNQSVFTMSNGLVFSFKNIKDRKYKEIWALEIANELNRLMDYLKRTQKKGRAIGWSFLKIEELPLTDRAKKVIFNQNHDYFKLSIPFLGESPLLFDALIPGIKSYFENSSDYRMIIDNADQYLIQK
;
A
#
# COMPACT_ATOMS: atom_id res chain seq x y z
N MET A 1 32.79 13.99 91.32
CA MET A 1 34.21 13.60 91.43
C MET A 1 34.55 12.73 90.22
N PHE A 2 35.57 13.12 89.45
CA PHE A 2 36.24 12.43 88.32
C PHE A 2 35.53 12.16 86.98
N LYS A 3 35.83 13.06 86.01
CA LYS A 3 36.46 12.83 84.68
C LYS A 3 36.97 11.38 84.46
N THR A 4 36.88 10.73 83.29
CA THR A 4 37.42 11.04 81.94
C THR A 4 36.84 10.00 80.94
N ASN A 5 36.36 10.36 79.75
CA ASN A 5 37.07 10.67 78.48
C ASN A 5 37.30 9.45 77.57
N ASN A 6 36.66 9.49 76.39
CA ASN A 6 37.14 9.14 75.05
C ASN A 6 37.75 7.75 74.77
N ASN A 7 37.12 6.96 73.89
CA ASN A 7 37.35 7.01 72.44
C ASN A 7 36.68 5.83 71.71
N TYR A 8 36.00 6.17 70.61
CA TYR A 8 35.47 5.31 69.53
C TYR A 8 36.61 4.68 68.67
N PRO A 9 36.38 3.99 67.52
CA PRO A 9 35.12 3.60 66.85
C PRO A 9 35.13 2.17 66.22
N ILE A 10 34.02 1.86 65.51
CA ILE A 10 33.95 1.30 64.14
C ILE A 10 33.17 -0.04 64.01
N LYS A 11 32.21 0.03 63.07
CA LYS A 11 31.50 -1.03 62.29
C LYS A 11 30.38 -1.79 63.01
N LEU A 12 29.28 -2.17 62.37
CA LEU A 12 28.50 -1.80 61.16
C LEU A 12 27.30 -2.77 61.18
N PHE A 13 26.27 -2.53 60.36
CA PHE A 13 25.05 -3.34 60.08
C PHE A 13 23.80 -2.91 60.87
N VAL A 14 23.02 -1.95 60.37
CA VAL A 14 22.05 -2.05 59.25
C VAL A 14 20.91 -3.03 59.55
N TYR A 15 19.85 -2.49 60.13
CA TYR A 15 18.46 -2.95 59.97
C TYR A 15 17.55 -1.73 60.01
N VAL A 16 17.12 -1.23 58.84
CA VAL A 16 15.92 -0.42 58.73
C VAL A 16 15.11 -1.02 57.59
N LEU A 17 14.18 -1.89 57.98
CA LEU A 17 13.11 -2.39 57.14
C LEU A 17 11.96 -1.39 57.15
N ASN A 18 11.25 -1.32 56.02
CA ASN A 18 9.90 -0.79 55.82
C ASN A 18 9.74 0.73 55.67
N SER A 19 10.13 1.24 54.50
CA SER A 19 9.57 2.50 53.95
C SER A 19 9.66 2.60 52.42
N VAL A 20 9.47 1.52 51.65
CA VAL A 20 9.39 1.62 50.17
C VAL A 20 8.47 0.53 49.60
N PHE A 21 7.16 0.69 49.77
CA PHE A 21 6.17 -0.13 49.06
C PHE A 21 4.91 0.69 48.79
N LEU A 22 5.05 1.83 48.11
CA LEU A 22 3.88 2.58 47.62
C LEU A 22 4.18 3.48 46.40
N PHE A 23 5.06 3.05 45.50
CA PHE A 23 5.41 3.82 44.29
C PHE A 23 5.72 2.94 43.07
N CYS A 24 4.96 1.87 42.85
CA CYS A 24 5.26 0.92 41.77
C CYS A 24 4.07 0.43 40.94
N PHE A 25 2.91 1.09 40.93
CA PHE A 25 1.81 0.62 40.06
C PHE A 25 0.88 1.73 39.57
N LEU A 26 1.44 2.73 38.90
CA LEU A 26 0.70 3.63 38.00
C LEU A 26 1.59 3.97 36.79
N LEU A 27 2.19 2.94 36.19
CA LEU A 27 2.60 3.01 34.79
C LEU A 27 1.31 2.93 33.97
N LEU A 28 0.74 4.10 33.69
CA LEU A 28 -0.21 4.30 32.62
C LEU A 28 0.42 3.75 31.33
N LEU A 29 0.05 2.53 30.97
CA LEU A 29 0.19 2.01 29.61
C LEU A 29 -0.72 2.87 28.73
N THR A 30 -0.23 4.04 28.33
CA THR A 30 -0.71 4.70 27.12
C THR A 30 -0.30 3.79 25.97
N THR A 31 -1.17 2.84 25.62
CA THR A 31 -1.11 2.18 24.32
C THR A 31 -1.37 3.27 23.29
N ALA A 32 -0.30 3.89 22.79
CA ALA A 32 -0.35 4.73 21.62
C ALA A 32 -0.86 3.84 20.48
N SER A 33 -2.13 3.99 20.12
CA SER A 33 -2.70 3.27 19.00
C SER A 33 -1.99 3.77 17.74
N ALA A 34 -1.21 2.88 17.12
CA ALA A 34 -0.69 3.12 15.79
C ALA A 34 -1.90 3.23 14.85
N SER A 35 -2.23 4.46 14.45
CA SER A 35 -3.37 4.73 13.58
C SER A 35 -2.94 4.61 12.11
N GLU A 36 -3.40 3.57 11.42
CA GLU A 36 -3.26 3.41 9.96
C GLU A 36 -4.16 4.45 9.23
N ILE A 37 -3.60 5.18 8.26
CA ILE A 37 -4.32 6.23 7.50
C ILE A 37 -4.55 5.75 6.05
N ASN A 38 -5.82 5.60 5.66
CA ASN A 38 -6.32 4.96 4.43
C ASN A 38 -5.90 5.61 3.08
N PHE A 39 -5.59 4.79 2.07
CA PHE A 39 -5.27 5.15 0.67
C PHE A 39 -6.51 5.32 -0.22
N SER A 40 -6.33 5.97 -1.38
CA SER A 40 -7.33 6.07 -2.45
C SER A 40 -7.77 4.67 -2.89
N ARG A 41 -9.00 4.33 -2.51
CA ARG A 41 -9.62 3.02 -2.66
C ARG A 41 -9.79 2.68 -4.14
N SER A 42 -9.53 1.43 -4.54
CA SER A 42 -9.93 0.97 -5.89
C SER A 42 -11.44 1.17 -6.05
N LYS A 43 -11.94 1.31 -7.28
CA LYS A 43 -13.39 1.46 -7.49
C LYS A 43 -14.16 0.30 -6.88
N LEU A 44 -13.59 -0.91 -6.89
CA LEU A 44 -14.20 -2.08 -6.25
C LEU A 44 -14.29 -1.87 -4.73
N VAL A 45 -13.23 -1.35 -4.11
CA VAL A 45 -13.24 -1.06 -2.67
C VAL A 45 -14.23 0.07 -2.34
N GLN A 46 -14.32 1.11 -3.17
CA GLN A 46 -15.32 2.17 -3.01
C GLN A 46 -16.74 1.62 -3.08
N LEU A 47 -17.01 0.74 -4.05
CA LEU A 47 -18.29 0.03 -4.17
C LEU A 47 -18.56 -0.80 -2.92
N ALA A 48 -17.60 -1.66 -2.51
CA ALA A 48 -17.73 -2.52 -1.35
C ALA A 48 -18.05 -1.72 -0.06
N LEU A 49 -17.41 -0.57 0.15
CA LEU A 49 -17.68 0.27 1.33
C LEU A 49 -19.09 0.84 1.38
N HIS A 50 -19.68 1.17 0.22
CA HIS A 50 -21.09 1.59 0.19
C HIS A 50 -22.00 0.39 0.43
N LEU A 51 -21.61 -0.79 -0.06
CA LEU A 51 -22.38 -2.01 0.09
C LEU A 51 -22.31 -2.63 1.49
N GLU A 52 -21.26 -2.34 2.28
CA GLU A 52 -21.10 -2.85 3.66
C GLU A 52 -22.27 -2.43 4.56
N VAL A 53 -22.89 -1.27 4.28
CA VAL A 53 -24.07 -0.75 4.99
C VAL A 53 -25.37 -0.89 4.19
N ALA A 54 -25.32 -1.51 3.01
CA ALA A 54 -26.49 -1.74 2.17
C ALA A 54 -27.32 -2.94 2.65
N ASP A 55 -28.47 -3.15 2.01
CA ASP A 55 -29.36 -4.29 2.23
C ASP A 55 -28.68 -5.63 1.91
N GLN A 56 -29.06 -6.68 2.65
CA GLN A 56 -28.46 -8.02 2.57
C GLN A 56 -28.52 -8.62 1.16
N GLU A 57 -29.54 -8.28 0.37
CA GLU A 57 -29.67 -8.71 -1.03
C GLU A 57 -28.50 -8.21 -1.89
N LYS A 58 -28.16 -6.92 -1.80
CA LYS A 58 -27.01 -6.36 -2.53
C LYS A 58 -25.68 -6.93 -2.06
N GLN A 59 -25.53 -7.21 -0.77
CA GLN A 59 -24.31 -7.82 -0.23
C GLN A 59 -24.14 -9.26 -0.73
N TYR A 60 -25.24 -10.01 -0.79
CA TYR A 60 -25.29 -11.36 -1.35
C TYR A 60 -24.91 -11.35 -2.83
N ASP A 61 -25.55 -10.50 -3.64
CA ASP A 61 -25.30 -10.43 -5.08
C ASP A 61 -23.89 -9.96 -5.39
N PHE A 62 -23.37 -8.96 -4.68
CA PHE A 62 -21.97 -8.56 -4.79
C PHE A 62 -21.00 -9.71 -4.52
N SER A 63 -21.22 -10.45 -3.43
CA SER A 63 -20.35 -11.57 -3.04
C SER A 63 -20.43 -12.73 -4.03
N ARG A 64 -21.63 -13.02 -4.54
CA ARG A 64 -21.86 -14.05 -5.56
C ARG A 64 -21.17 -13.70 -6.88
N ILE A 65 -21.32 -12.46 -7.34
CA ILE A 65 -20.62 -11.96 -8.54
C ILE A 65 -19.11 -12.04 -8.35
N ALA A 66 -18.59 -11.64 -7.19
CA ALA A 66 -17.17 -11.72 -6.88
C ALA A 66 -16.61 -13.14 -6.96
N LEU A 67 -17.28 -14.12 -6.33
CA LEU A 67 -16.89 -15.53 -6.39
C LEU A 67 -16.94 -16.08 -7.82
N PHE A 68 -17.97 -15.70 -8.59
CA PHE A 68 -18.12 -16.15 -9.97
C PHE A 68 -17.00 -15.60 -10.87
N GLU A 69 -16.67 -14.32 -10.75
CA GLU A 69 -15.57 -13.71 -11.50
C GLU A 69 -14.21 -14.29 -11.12
N MET A 70 -14.00 -14.58 -9.82
CA MET A 70 -12.82 -15.30 -9.38
C MET A 70 -12.77 -16.70 -10.00
N TYR A 71 -13.86 -17.48 -9.90
CA TYR A 71 -13.94 -18.82 -10.46
C TYR A 71 -13.60 -18.84 -11.96
N ASN A 72 -14.26 -17.99 -12.75
CA ASN A 72 -14.04 -17.90 -14.19
C ASN A 72 -12.60 -17.52 -14.53
N THR A 73 -12.01 -16.56 -13.79
CA THR A 73 -10.65 -16.10 -14.04
C THR A 73 -9.62 -17.20 -13.69
N TYR A 74 -9.78 -17.88 -12.56
CA TYR A 74 -8.91 -18.99 -12.18
C TYR A 74 -9.06 -20.19 -13.11
N GLN A 75 -10.28 -20.48 -13.58
CA GLN A 75 -10.54 -21.56 -14.55
C GLN A 75 -9.85 -21.26 -15.88
N TYR A 76 -10.04 -20.04 -16.41
CA TYR A 76 -9.39 -19.62 -17.65
C TYR A 76 -7.87 -19.76 -17.56
N GLU A 77 -7.26 -19.26 -16.48
CA GLU A 77 -5.81 -19.34 -16.27
C GLU A 77 -5.32 -20.78 -16.09
N LEU A 78 -6.11 -21.65 -15.45
CA LEU A 78 -5.82 -23.08 -15.35
C LEU A 78 -5.79 -23.73 -16.74
N GLU A 79 -6.79 -23.47 -17.58
CA GLU A 79 -6.88 -23.96 -18.96
C GLU A 79 -5.70 -23.45 -19.80
N GLN A 80 -5.40 -22.16 -19.75
CA GLN A 80 -4.24 -21.57 -20.44
C GLN A 80 -2.93 -22.22 -20.00
N SER A 81 -2.81 -22.57 -18.72
CA SER A 81 -1.61 -23.21 -18.20
C SER A 81 -1.31 -24.53 -18.90
N PHE A 82 -2.32 -25.31 -19.32
CA PHE A 82 -2.11 -26.61 -19.99
C PHE A 82 -1.56 -26.46 -21.41
N ILE A 83 -1.88 -25.35 -22.08
CA ILE A 83 -1.36 -25.01 -23.40
C ILE A 83 0.14 -24.68 -23.30
N HIS A 84 0.54 -23.99 -22.23
CA HIS A 84 1.94 -23.63 -22.02
C HIS A 84 2.79 -24.82 -21.53
N LYS A 85 3.69 -25.32 -22.39
CA LYS A 85 4.62 -26.42 -22.04
C LYS A 85 5.93 -25.87 -21.48
N PRO A 86 6.23 -26.05 -20.18
CA PRO A 86 7.45 -25.50 -19.59
C PRO A 86 8.68 -26.26 -20.08
N LYS A 87 9.70 -25.54 -20.56
CA LYS A 87 10.91 -26.14 -21.17
C LYS A 87 11.83 -26.86 -20.17
N THR A 88 11.80 -26.50 -18.89
CA THR A 88 12.73 -27.05 -17.88
C THR A 88 12.01 -27.90 -16.85
N LEU A 89 12.69 -28.91 -16.28
CA LEU A 89 12.12 -29.78 -15.24
C LEU A 89 11.64 -28.98 -14.01
N LYS A 90 12.45 -28.02 -13.53
CA LYS A 90 12.08 -27.15 -12.40
C LYS A 90 10.80 -26.35 -12.67
N LYS A 91 10.63 -25.80 -13.88
CA LYS A 91 9.40 -25.08 -14.25
C LYS A 91 8.21 -26.03 -14.41
N ARG A 92 8.41 -27.24 -14.95
CA ARG A 92 7.37 -28.27 -15.05
C ARG A 92 6.80 -28.66 -13.68
N ILE A 93 7.67 -28.86 -12.69
CA ILE A 93 7.25 -29.18 -11.32
C ILE A 93 6.45 -28.03 -10.71
N LYS A 94 6.93 -26.79 -10.80
CA LYS A 94 6.22 -25.60 -10.28
C LYS A 94 4.85 -25.42 -10.92
N VAL A 95 4.75 -25.54 -12.25
CA VAL A 95 3.48 -25.43 -12.96
C VAL A 95 2.53 -26.55 -12.55
N ARG A 96 3.01 -27.79 -12.40
CA ARG A 96 2.19 -28.90 -11.91
C ARG A 96 1.63 -28.61 -10.51
N GLN A 97 2.46 -28.12 -9.59
CA GLN A 97 2.03 -27.78 -8.22
C GLN A 97 1.00 -26.65 -8.24
N TRP A 98 1.24 -25.59 -9.03
CA TRP A 98 0.30 -24.50 -9.19
C TRP A 98 -1.04 -25.00 -9.75
N ARG A 99 -1.04 -25.86 -10.77
CA ARG A 99 -2.29 -26.42 -11.34
C ARG A 99 -3.10 -27.21 -10.30
N LEU A 100 -2.44 -28.04 -9.49
CA LEU A 100 -3.10 -28.80 -8.43
C LEU A 100 -3.70 -27.88 -7.36
N ALA A 101 -2.96 -26.85 -6.94
CA ALA A 101 -3.45 -25.87 -5.98
C ALA A 101 -4.62 -25.04 -6.56
N THR A 102 -4.53 -24.61 -7.81
CA THR A 102 -5.60 -23.89 -8.50
C THR A 102 -6.86 -24.75 -8.66
N GLN A 103 -6.71 -26.03 -8.99
CA GLN A 103 -7.84 -26.94 -9.10
C GLN A 103 -8.55 -27.11 -7.75
N SER A 104 -7.79 -27.35 -6.67
CA SER A 104 -8.34 -27.42 -5.32
C SER A 104 -9.02 -26.11 -4.91
N TYR A 105 -8.45 -24.97 -5.30
CA TYR A 105 -9.06 -23.67 -5.01
C TYR A 105 -10.38 -23.44 -5.78
N LEU A 106 -10.45 -23.86 -7.05
CA LEU A 106 -11.69 -23.82 -7.85
C LEU A 106 -12.79 -24.70 -7.23
N GLU A 107 -12.43 -25.87 -6.70
CA GLU A 107 -13.35 -26.72 -5.95
C GLU A 107 -13.90 -25.99 -4.71
N SER A 108 -13.04 -25.31 -3.94
CA SER A 108 -13.48 -24.48 -2.81
C SER A 108 -14.38 -23.33 -3.24
N LEU A 109 -14.08 -22.62 -4.33
CA LEU A 109 -14.94 -21.54 -4.83
C LEU A 109 -16.34 -22.03 -5.22
N ASN A 110 -16.43 -23.22 -5.83
CA ASN A 110 -17.73 -23.86 -6.14
C ASN A 110 -18.48 -24.25 -4.86
N GLU A 111 -17.78 -24.79 -3.87
CA GLU A 111 -18.38 -25.12 -2.57
C GLU A 111 -18.93 -23.86 -1.89
N TYR A 112 -18.20 -22.75 -1.93
CA TYR A 112 -18.64 -21.47 -1.39
C TYR A 112 -19.92 -20.96 -2.08
N LEU A 113 -19.98 -21.03 -3.41
CA LEU A 113 -21.19 -20.69 -4.17
C LEU A 113 -22.38 -21.57 -3.75
N TYR A 114 -22.16 -22.87 -3.59
CA TYR A 114 -23.20 -23.80 -3.12
C TYR A 114 -23.68 -23.49 -1.70
N LEU A 115 -22.76 -23.17 -0.79
CA LEU A 115 -23.10 -22.79 0.59
C LEU A 115 -23.95 -21.50 0.61
N MET A 116 -23.60 -20.51 -0.23
CA MET A 116 -24.41 -19.30 -0.38
C MET A 116 -25.83 -19.61 -0.87
N ASP A 117 -25.96 -20.42 -1.92
CA ASP A 117 -27.26 -20.81 -2.48
C ASP A 117 -28.09 -21.66 -1.49
N SER A 118 -27.44 -22.31 -0.53
CA SER A 118 -28.08 -23.07 0.56
C SER A 118 -28.61 -22.18 1.70
N GLY A 119 -28.48 -20.85 1.58
CA GLY A 119 -28.99 -19.88 2.56
C GLY A 119 -28.02 -19.53 3.68
N LEU A 120 -26.73 -19.89 3.55
CA LEU A 120 -25.72 -19.45 4.50
C LEU A 120 -25.55 -17.93 4.43
N SER A 121 -25.47 -17.26 5.58
CA SER A 121 -25.32 -15.80 5.62
C SER A 121 -23.99 -15.38 4.99
N VAL A 122 -24.03 -14.31 4.21
CA VAL A 122 -22.85 -13.70 3.61
C VAL A 122 -22.73 -12.27 4.05
N ASN A 123 -21.57 -11.93 4.57
CA ASN A 123 -21.14 -10.56 4.81
C ASN A 123 -19.77 -10.38 4.16
N PHE A 124 -19.27 -9.16 4.10
CA PHE A 124 -17.88 -8.93 3.74
C PHE A 124 -17.34 -7.74 4.52
N PHE A 125 -16.02 -7.66 4.63
CA PHE A 125 -15.35 -6.54 5.27
C PHE A 125 -14.15 -6.09 4.45
N ILE A 126 -13.82 -4.81 4.55
CA ILE A 126 -12.63 -4.24 3.95
C ILE A 126 -11.54 -4.17 5.02
N SER A 127 -10.44 -4.88 4.80
CA SER A 127 -9.26 -4.77 5.68
C SER A 127 -8.55 -3.42 5.53
N GLY A 128 -7.72 -3.04 6.51
CA GLY A 128 -6.89 -1.82 6.43
C GLY A 128 -5.98 -1.72 5.20
N GLN A 129 -5.75 -2.84 4.50
CA GLN A 129 -4.99 -2.92 3.25
C GLN A 129 -5.84 -2.74 1.99
N ASN A 130 -7.11 -2.32 2.13
CA ASN A 130 -8.08 -2.25 1.03
C ASN A 130 -8.27 -3.60 0.31
N LYS A 131 -8.10 -4.72 1.04
CA LYS A 131 -8.49 -6.05 0.56
C LYS A 131 -9.88 -6.37 1.07
N ILE A 132 -10.72 -6.84 0.17
CA ILE A 132 -12.10 -7.24 0.45
C ILE A 132 -12.08 -8.72 0.80
N PHE A 133 -12.61 -9.03 1.98
CA PHE A 133 -12.80 -10.39 2.47
C PHE A 133 -14.29 -10.67 2.53
N LEU A 134 -14.72 -11.69 1.80
CA LEU A 134 -16.04 -12.29 1.94
C LEU A 134 -16.03 -13.23 3.15
N LEU A 135 -17.10 -13.19 3.94
CA LEU A 135 -17.35 -14.10 5.05
C LEU A 135 -18.59 -14.91 4.71
N ILE A 136 -18.38 -16.18 4.35
CA ILE A 136 -19.44 -17.11 3.97
C ILE A 136 -19.60 -18.06 5.16
N GLY A 137 -20.57 -17.76 6.02
CA GLY A 137 -20.55 -18.26 7.39
C GLY A 137 -19.29 -17.75 8.11
N ASP A 138 -18.48 -18.68 8.63
CA ASP A 138 -17.21 -18.37 9.32
C ASP A 138 -15.97 -18.54 8.42
N ILE A 139 -16.15 -18.68 7.11
CA ILE A 139 -15.06 -18.94 6.16
C ILE A 139 -14.65 -17.63 5.47
N PRO A 140 -13.42 -17.11 5.73
CA PRO A 140 -12.94 -15.92 5.06
C PRO A 140 -12.37 -16.24 3.67
N VAL A 141 -12.86 -15.53 2.65
CA VAL A 141 -12.40 -15.63 1.26
C VAL A 141 -11.94 -14.25 0.78
N ILE A 142 -10.69 -14.14 0.34
CA ILE A 142 -10.15 -12.87 -0.18
C ILE A 142 -10.42 -12.73 -1.68
N ILE A 143 -10.95 -11.58 -2.10
CA ILE A 143 -11.06 -11.26 -3.52
C ILE A 143 -9.66 -10.99 -4.09
N SER A 144 -9.18 -11.90 -4.93
CA SER A 144 -7.85 -11.85 -5.55
C SER A 144 -7.80 -12.69 -6.83
N GLY A 145 -6.84 -12.39 -7.70
CA GLY A 145 -6.61 -13.10 -8.94
C GLY A 145 -5.43 -14.06 -8.91
N PRO A 146 -5.36 -15.01 -9.88
CA PRO A 146 -4.30 -16.01 -9.98
C PRO A 146 -2.91 -15.43 -10.28
N ASN A 147 -2.84 -14.20 -10.77
CA ASN A 147 -1.59 -13.51 -11.10
C ASN A 147 -1.77 -11.98 -10.99
N SER A 148 -0.65 -11.23 -11.10
CA SER A 148 -0.64 -9.77 -10.93
C SER A 148 -1.45 -8.99 -11.97
N GLY A 149 -1.76 -9.57 -13.13
CA GLY A 149 -2.59 -8.95 -14.15
C GLY A 149 -4.08 -9.16 -13.91
N ALA A 150 -4.44 -10.29 -13.31
CA ALA A 150 -5.82 -10.72 -13.11
C ALA A 150 -6.58 -9.91 -12.04
N ASP A 151 -5.90 -9.37 -11.02
CA ASP A 151 -6.54 -8.60 -9.94
C ASP A 151 -7.40 -7.44 -10.50
N LYS A 152 -6.82 -6.63 -11.40
CA LYS A 152 -7.51 -5.47 -11.98
C LYS A 152 -8.65 -5.88 -12.91
N GLN A 153 -8.50 -7.01 -13.60
CA GLN A 153 -9.54 -7.55 -14.47
C GLN A 153 -10.73 -8.02 -13.65
N ILE A 154 -10.50 -8.81 -12.60
CA ILE A 154 -11.54 -9.25 -11.65
C ILE A 154 -12.23 -8.02 -11.04
N GLU A 155 -11.49 -7.02 -10.57
CA GLU A 155 -12.09 -5.80 -10.01
C GLU A 155 -13.05 -5.12 -10.99
N ASN A 156 -12.62 -4.92 -12.24
CA ASN A 156 -13.45 -4.27 -13.26
C ASN A 156 -14.68 -5.10 -13.61
N ASN A 157 -14.51 -6.41 -13.79
CA ASN A 157 -15.61 -7.30 -14.15
C ASN A 157 -16.66 -7.35 -13.04
N ILE A 158 -16.25 -7.43 -11.76
CA ILE A 158 -17.19 -7.42 -10.64
C ILE A 158 -18.01 -6.12 -10.64
N ILE A 159 -17.34 -4.98 -10.82
CA ILE A 159 -18.04 -3.68 -10.89
C ILE A 159 -19.00 -3.68 -12.07
N GLU A 160 -18.56 -4.09 -13.27
CA GLU A 160 -19.38 -4.09 -14.47
C GLU A 160 -20.63 -4.96 -14.27
N GLN A 161 -20.46 -6.21 -13.84
CA GLN A 161 -21.57 -7.14 -13.61
C GLN A 161 -22.53 -6.65 -12.54
N PHE A 162 -22.01 -6.12 -11.42
CA PHE A 162 -22.86 -5.56 -10.38
C PHE A 162 -23.66 -4.35 -10.88
N CYS A 163 -23.03 -3.48 -11.67
CA CYS A 163 -23.65 -2.28 -12.20
C CYS A 163 -24.58 -2.53 -13.40
N LEU A 164 -24.61 -3.75 -13.96
CA LEU A 164 -25.66 -4.19 -14.87
C LEU A 164 -26.98 -4.44 -14.13
N GLN A 165 -26.90 -4.84 -12.85
CA GLN A 165 -28.06 -5.17 -12.03
C GLN A 165 -28.52 -4.00 -11.15
N TYR A 166 -27.59 -3.13 -10.73
CA TYR A 166 -27.87 -2.02 -9.82
C TYR A 166 -27.37 -0.68 -10.36
N ASP A 167 -28.07 0.42 -10.06
CA ASP A 167 -27.61 1.76 -10.44
C ASP A 167 -26.39 2.16 -9.61
N CYS A 168 -25.23 2.20 -10.26
CA CYS A 168 -23.96 2.55 -9.63
C CYS A 168 -23.59 4.03 -9.72
N ARG A 169 -24.42 4.89 -10.31
CA ARG A 169 -24.10 6.32 -10.47
C ARG A 169 -23.81 7.00 -9.13
N GLU A 170 -24.49 6.55 -8.08
CA GLU A 170 -24.38 7.07 -6.71
C GLU A 170 -23.11 6.60 -5.98
N TYR A 171 -22.53 5.44 -6.35
CA TYR A 171 -21.35 4.89 -5.68
C TYR A 171 -20.02 5.47 -6.18
N PHE A 172 -20.04 6.07 -7.37
CA PHE A 172 -18.85 6.61 -8.04
C PHE A 172 -18.89 8.12 -8.24
N THR A 173 -19.94 8.80 -7.77
CA THR A 173 -19.97 10.26 -7.71
C THR A 173 -19.06 10.70 -6.57
N GLU A 174 -18.00 11.45 -6.90
CA GLU A 174 -17.03 11.94 -5.92
C GLU A 174 -17.76 12.71 -4.81
N ILE A 175 -17.76 12.14 -3.60
CA ILE A 175 -18.17 12.82 -2.37
C ILE A 175 -17.11 13.88 -2.06
N HIS A 176 -17.20 15.01 -2.76
CA HIS A 176 -16.84 16.31 -2.21
C HIS A 176 -17.98 16.79 -1.28
N ARG A 177 -18.29 16.03 -0.23
CA ARG A 177 -19.20 16.46 0.84
C ARG A 177 -18.51 16.46 2.20
N GLU A 178 -17.44 17.21 2.29
CA GLU A 178 -17.07 17.90 3.54
C GLU A 178 -16.59 19.30 3.16
N SER A 179 -17.57 20.17 2.92
CA SER A 179 -17.52 21.65 2.89
C SER A 179 -18.38 22.18 1.74
N LYS A 180 -19.61 22.58 2.08
CA LYS A 180 -20.32 23.73 1.48
C LYS A 180 -21.72 23.83 2.09
N GLU A 181 -21.79 24.46 3.25
CA GLU A 181 -22.76 25.56 3.35
C GLU A 181 -22.25 26.71 2.46
N SER A 182 -23.20 27.35 1.78
CA SER A 182 -23.09 28.62 1.04
C SER A 182 -22.76 28.59 -0.47
N SER A 183 -23.53 29.45 -1.15
CA SER A 183 -23.58 29.84 -2.58
C SER A 183 -24.13 28.77 -3.53
N VAL A 184 -25.40 28.79 -3.94
CA VAL A 184 -26.16 29.80 -4.72
C VAL A 184 -25.56 30.07 -6.11
N ASN A 185 -26.41 29.82 -7.10
CA ASN A 185 -26.39 30.12 -8.53
C ASN A 185 -25.62 29.19 -9.49
N SER A 186 -26.45 28.35 -10.11
CA SER A 186 -26.43 27.99 -11.52
C SER A 186 -25.96 29.12 -12.44
N ASN A 187 -25.01 28.82 -13.33
CA ASN A 187 -25.19 28.98 -14.76
C ASN A 187 -24.17 28.16 -15.55
N ILE A 188 -24.69 27.66 -16.67
CA ILE A 188 -24.11 26.81 -17.69
C ILE A 188 -22.84 27.44 -18.27
N ASP A 189 -21.78 26.66 -18.46
CA ASP A 189 -20.95 26.76 -19.67
C ASP A 189 -20.18 25.47 -19.95
N LYS A 190 -20.28 25.04 -21.21
CA LYS A 190 -19.65 23.86 -21.78
C LYS A 190 -18.13 23.98 -21.69
N VAL A 191 -17.47 23.04 -21.03
CA VAL A 191 -16.01 22.85 -21.16
C VAL A 191 -15.74 21.45 -21.71
N SER A 192 -15.05 21.47 -22.84
CA SER A 192 -14.70 20.37 -23.74
C SER A 192 -13.96 19.19 -23.10
N ASP A 193 -14.05 18.02 -23.75
CA ASP A 193 -13.28 16.77 -23.60
C ASP A 193 -11.73 16.92 -23.68
N ARG A 194 -11.12 17.89 -23.00
CA ARG A 194 -9.67 18.10 -22.96
C ARG A 194 -9.04 18.16 -21.58
N ASP A 195 -9.83 18.11 -20.50
CA ASP A 195 -9.29 18.27 -19.14
C ASP A 195 -9.27 16.98 -18.30
N ILE A 196 -9.52 15.80 -18.90
CA ILE A 196 -9.14 14.50 -18.30
C ILE A 196 -7.68 14.16 -18.65
N ALA A 197 -6.78 15.13 -18.47
CA ALA A 197 -5.35 14.88 -18.33
C ALA A 197 -5.03 14.86 -16.83
N ALA A 198 -5.53 13.83 -16.13
CA ALA A 198 -4.90 13.39 -14.89
C ALA A 198 -3.41 13.26 -15.19
N HIS A 199 -2.58 14.03 -14.48
CA HIS A 199 -1.19 14.32 -14.85
C HIS A 199 -0.36 13.05 -15.04
N LYS A 200 -0.33 12.51 -16.27
CA LYS A 200 0.50 11.38 -16.61
C LYS A 200 1.95 11.84 -16.50
N ILE A 201 2.71 11.26 -15.57
CA ILE A 201 4.14 11.51 -15.50
C ILE A 201 4.74 11.06 -16.82
N THR A 202 5.34 11.98 -17.55
CA THR A 202 6.01 11.73 -18.83
C THR A 202 7.48 12.09 -18.69
N GLY A 203 8.33 11.51 -19.54
CA GLY A 203 9.75 11.85 -19.55
C GLY A 203 10.31 11.98 -20.95
N LYS A 204 11.43 12.69 -21.05
CA LYS A 204 12.17 12.94 -22.28
C LYS A 204 13.60 12.46 -22.11
N TRP A 205 14.08 11.71 -23.10
CA TRP A 205 15.48 11.33 -23.19
C TRP A 205 16.31 12.46 -23.78
N SER A 206 17.49 12.66 -23.22
CA SER A 206 18.54 13.52 -23.77
C SER A 206 19.88 12.80 -23.68
N LEU A 207 20.75 13.04 -24.64
CA LEU A 207 22.11 12.50 -24.67
C LEU A 207 23.07 13.63 -24.33
N ARG A 208 23.94 13.40 -23.34
CA ARG A 208 25.01 14.33 -22.96
C ARG A 208 26.34 13.85 -23.52
N SER A 209 27.33 14.74 -23.56
CA SER A 209 28.69 14.41 -23.99
C SER A 209 29.26 13.23 -23.16
N ARG A 210 30.03 12.34 -23.79
CA ARG A 210 30.56 11.06 -23.24
C ARG A 210 29.54 9.91 -23.10
N ASN A 211 28.56 9.80 -23.99
CA ASN A 211 27.58 8.70 -24.04
C ASN A 211 26.64 8.57 -22.82
N GLN A 212 26.62 9.55 -21.90
CA GLN A 212 25.65 9.57 -20.81
C GLN A 212 24.25 9.88 -21.35
N SER A 213 23.26 9.10 -20.93
CA SER A 213 21.87 9.29 -21.30
C SER A 213 21.06 9.72 -20.10
N VAL A 214 20.37 10.85 -20.22
CA VAL A 214 19.61 11.45 -19.14
C VAL A 214 18.12 11.38 -19.48
N PHE A 215 17.33 10.83 -18.56
CA PHE A 215 15.88 10.78 -18.64
C PHE A 215 15.28 11.83 -17.69
N THR A 216 14.71 12.89 -18.26
CA THR A 216 14.12 14.02 -17.50
C THR A 216 12.61 13.89 -17.49
N MET A 217 12.02 13.94 -16.30
CA MET A 217 10.59 13.75 -16.11
C MET A 217 9.85 15.06 -15.86
N SER A 218 8.57 15.09 -16.18
CA SER A 218 7.69 16.25 -16.01
C SER A 218 7.51 16.68 -14.55
N ASN A 219 7.78 15.80 -13.58
CA ASN A 219 7.71 16.08 -12.14
C ASN A 219 9.05 16.56 -11.54
N GLY A 220 10.05 16.87 -12.37
CA GLY A 220 11.36 17.37 -11.90
C GLY A 220 12.38 16.30 -11.54
N LEU A 221 12.03 15.01 -11.64
CA LEU A 221 13.00 13.92 -11.49
C LEU A 221 13.90 13.79 -12.73
N VAL A 222 15.19 13.59 -12.50
CA VAL A 222 16.19 13.43 -13.55
C VAL A 222 17.04 12.20 -13.23
N PHE A 223 17.02 11.22 -14.14
CA PHE A 223 17.83 10.00 -14.00
C PHE A 223 18.98 10.04 -15.00
N SER A 224 20.21 9.99 -14.51
CA SER A 224 21.42 9.95 -15.33
C SER A 224 21.94 8.52 -15.43
N PHE A 225 21.95 7.97 -16.63
CA PHE A 225 22.48 6.64 -16.93
C PHE A 225 23.80 6.74 -17.70
N LYS A 226 24.69 5.77 -17.50
CA LYS A 226 25.98 5.61 -18.16
C LYS A 226 25.86 5.50 -19.68
N ASN A 227 24.78 4.89 -20.18
CA ASN A 227 24.49 4.74 -21.61
C ASN A 227 23.00 4.46 -21.87
N ILE A 228 22.58 4.57 -23.13
CA ILE A 228 21.18 4.38 -23.55
C ILE A 228 20.78 2.92 -23.82
N LYS A 229 21.65 1.93 -23.57
CA LYS A 229 21.26 0.51 -23.71
C LYS A 229 20.08 0.19 -22.80
N ASP A 230 19.21 -0.71 -23.25
CA ASP A 230 17.99 -1.09 -22.55
C ASP A 230 17.06 0.09 -22.23
N ARG A 231 17.06 1.11 -23.12
CA ARG A 231 16.27 2.35 -23.00
C ARG A 231 14.86 2.12 -22.45
N LYS A 232 14.10 1.20 -23.04
CA LYS A 232 12.71 0.93 -22.65
C LYS A 232 12.60 0.40 -21.22
N TYR A 233 13.52 -0.47 -20.81
CA TYR A 233 13.56 -0.99 -19.44
C TYR A 233 13.92 0.12 -18.44
N LYS A 234 14.94 0.94 -18.73
CA LYS A 234 15.33 2.09 -17.91
C LYS A 234 14.21 3.13 -17.78
N GLU A 235 13.48 3.36 -18.87
CA GLU A 235 12.33 4.25 -18.90
C GLU A 235 11.19 3.73 -18.01
N ILE A 236 10.83 2.45 -18.13
CA ILE A 236 9.81 1.82 -17.27
C ILE A 236 10.24 1.90 -15.81
N TRP A 237 11.49 1.51 -15.49
CA TRP A 237 12.01 1.55 -14.13
C TRP A 237 11.97 2.98 -13.55
N ALA A 238 12.41 3.99 -14.30
CA ALA A 238 12.38 5.38 -13.86
C ALA A 238 10.94 5.89 -13.63
N LEU A 239 10.00 5.50 -14.50
CA LEU A 239 8.58 5.82 -14.34
C LEU A 239 7.99 5.18 -13.07
N GLU A 240 8.32 3.92 -12.79
CA GLU A 240 7.85 3.24 -11.59
C GLU A 240 8.42 3.86 -10.31
N ILE A 241 9.72 4.17 -10.29
CA ILE A 241 10.35 4.91 -9.19
C ILE A 241 9.68 6.27 -8.97
N ALA A 242 9.42 7.01 -10.04
CA ALA A 242 8.74 8.31 -9.95
C ALA A 242 7.32 8.19 -9.39
N ASN A 243 6.57 7.17 -9.81
CA ASN A 243 5.22 6.90 -9.30
C ASN A 243 5.25 6.51 -7.81
N GLU A 244 6.22 5.69 -7.39
CA GLU A 244 6.41 5.34 -5.99
C GLU A 244 6.83 6.53 -5.12
N LEU A 245 7.76 7.34 -5.62
CA LEU A 245 8.26 8.52 -4.92
C LEU A 245 7.15 9.56 -4.77
N ASN A 246 6.38 9.85 -5.82
CA ASN A 246 5.23 10.75 -5.73
C ASN A 246 4.21 10.27 -4.69
N ARG A 247 3.90 8.96 -4.67
CA ARG A 247 3.03 8.37 -3.65
C ARG A 247 3.59 8.59 -2.25
N LEU A 248 4.87 8.35 -2.02
CA LEU A 248 5.50 8.60 -0.72
C LEU A 248 5.43 10.09 -0.33
N MET A 249 5.74 11.00 -1.26
CA MET A 249 5.71 12.44 -1.03
C MET A 249 4.29 12.93 -0.68
N ASP A 250 3.26 12.39 -1.35
CA ASP A 250 1.87 12.68 -1.01
C ASP A 250 1.53 12.24 0.42
N TYR A 251 2.04 11.09 0.85
CA TYR A 251 1.85 10.57 2.21
C TYR A 251 2.52 11.45 3.27
N LEU A 252 3.77 11.83 3.03
CA LEU A 252 4.51 12.74 3.88
C LEU A 252 3.81 14.10 3.99
N LYS A 253 3.32 14.64 2.87
CA LYS A 253 2.60 15.92 2.82
C LYS A 253 1.29 15.90 3.59
N ARG A 254 0.51 14.84 3.44
CA ARG A 254 -0.73 14.65 4.23
C ARG A 254 -0.43 14.52 5.72
N THR A 255 0.66 13.85 6.07
CA THR A 255 1.09 13.65 7.46
C THR A 255 1.51 14.95 8.12
N GLN A 256 2.29 15.77 7.42
CA GLN A 256 2.66 17.11 7.88
C GLN A 256 1.43 18.01 8.05
N LYS A 257 0.47 17.97 7.11
CA LYS A 257 -0.81 18.71 7.22
C LYS A 257 -1.65 18.30 8.44
N LYS A 258 -1.52 17.06 8.91
CA LYS A 258 -2.17 16.56 10.13
C LYS A 258 -1.40 16.89 11.42
N GLY A 259 -0.38 17.74 11.34
CA GLY A 259 0.40 18.21 12.49
C GLY A 259 1.45 17.22 12.99
N ARG A 260 1.74 16.14 12.24
CA ARG A 260 2.81 15.19 12.62
C ARG A 260 4.15 15.64 12.02
N ALA A 261 5.18 15.71 12.87
CA ALA A 261 6.54 16.04 12.44
C ALA A 261 7.17 14.86 11.68
N ILE A 262 7.87 15.15 10.58
CA ILE A 262 8.66 14.19 9.82
C ILE A 262 10.10 14.23 10.34
N GLY A 263 10.57 13.11 10.89
CA GLY A 263 11.95 12.92 11.28
C GLY A 263 12.77 12.41 10.11
N TRP A 264 13.37 13.30 9.31
CA TRP A 264 14.11 12.94 8.10
C TRP A 264 15.25 11.91 8.32
N SER A 265 15.90 11.95 9.49
CA SER A 265 16.94 10.97 9.88
C SER A 265 16.38 9.60 10.26
N PHE A 266 15.07 9.49 10.49
CA PHE A 266 14.38 8.25 10.82
C PHE A 266 13.58 7.70 9.64
N LEU A 267 13.59 8.41 8.51
CA LEU A 267 12.87 7.99 7.30
C LEU A 267 13.55 6.75 6.72
N LYS A 268 12.93 5.58 6.87
CA LYS A 268 13.47 4.31 6.36
C LYS A 268 12.38 3.37 5.90
N ILE A 269 12.74 2.49 4.97
CA ILE A 269 11.88 1.41 4.48
C ILE A 269 12.29 0.11 5.18
N GLU A 270 11.35 -0.52 5.87
CA GLU A 270 11.49 -1.84 6.48
C GLU A 270 10.59 -2.85 5.77
N GLU A 271 11.03 -4.11 5.78
CA GLU A 271 10.18 -5.21 5.33
C GLU A 271 9.06 -5.46 6.33
N LEU A 272 7.87 -5.76 5.81
CA LEU A 272 6.73 -6.11 6.61
C LEU A 272 6.56 -7.64 6.50
N PRO A 273 6.83 -8.40 7.59
CA PRO A 273 6.73 -9.84 7.53
C PRO A 273 5.29 -10.24 7.15
N LEU A 274 5.16 -11.28 6.31
CA LEU A 274 3.89 -11.86 5.86
C LEU A 274 3.12 -11.08 4.76
N THR A 275 3.73 -10.07 4.12
CA THR A 275 3.14 -9.45 2.91
C THR A 275 4.16 -9.24 1.80
N ASP A 276 3.93 -9.86 0.64
CA ASP A 276 4.90 -9.92 -0.48
C ASP A 276 5.16 -8.59 -1.21
N ARG A 277 4.40 -7.52 -0.95
CA ARG A 277 4.50 -6.26 -1.72
C ARG A 277 4.43 -4.96 -0.94
N ALA A 278 3.95 -5.00 0.29
CA ALA A 278 3.83 -3.80 1.11
C ALA A 278 5.06 -3.66 2.01
N LYS A 279 5.64 -2.46 2.03
CA LYS A 279 6.77 -2.11 2.89
C LYS A 279 6.30 -1.15 3.98
N LYS A 280 6.97 -1.22 5.13
CA LYS A 280 6.76 -0.32 6.27
C LYS A 280 7.68 0.89 6.09
N VAL A 281 7.13 2.08 5.96
CA VAL A 281 7.92 3.32 5.88
C VAL A 281 7.83 4.06 7.20
N ILE A 282 8.86 3.96 8.03
CA ILE A 282 8.94 4.71 9.29
C ILE A 282 9.33 6.15 8.94
N PHE A 283 8.68 7.13 9.56
CA PHE A 283 8.93 8.55 9.24
C PHE A 283 9.23 9.44 10.46
N ASN A 284 9.25 8.90 11.68
CA ASN A 284 9.61 9.66 12.88
C ASN A 284 10.23 8.79 13.99
N GLN A 285 10.73 9.43 15.04
CA GLN A 285 11.35 8.78 16.21
C GLN A 285 10.38 7.93 17.05
N ASN A 286 9.06 8.21 16.95
CA ASN A 286 8.02 7.43 17.63
C ASN A 286 7.74 6.10 16.91
N HIS A 287 8.46 5.81 15.82
CA HIS A 287 8.25 4.66 14.96
C HIS A 287 6.85 4.63 14.31
N ASP A 288 6.22 5.81 14.16
CA ASP A 288 5.05 5.92 13.31
C ASP A 288 5.45 5.53 11.89
N TYR A 289 4.57 4.78 11.22
CA TYR A 289 4.87 4.23 9.91
C TYR A 289 3.69 4.32 8.95
N PHE A 290 4.00 4.29 7.66
CA PHE A 290 3.05 4.03 6.58
C PHE A 290 3.22 2.61 6.08
N LYS A 291 2.10 1.99 5.69
CA LYS A 291 2.15 0.80 4.85
C LYS A 291 2.01 1.23 3.39
N LEU A 292 3.07 1.07 2.60
CA LEU A 292 3.15 1.56 1.23
C LEU A 292 3.54 0.43 0.28
N SER A 293 2.83 0.32 -0.85
CA SER A 293 3.26 -0.54 -1.96
C SER A 293 4.31 0.21 -2.78
N ILE A 294 5.57 0.00 -2.41
CA ILE A 294 6.76 0.60 -3.02
C ILE A 294 7.81 -0.48 -3.34
N PRO A 295 7.48 -1.49 -4.16
CA PRO A 295 8.41 -2.57 -4.48
C PRO A 295 9.75 -2.07 -5.03
N PHE A 296 9.79 -1.06 -5.89
CA PHE A 296 11.03 -0.61 -6.52
C PHE A 296 11.94 0.18 -5.56
N LEU A 297 11.38 1.08 -4.74
CA LEU A 297 12.12 1.80 -3.70
C LEU A 297 12.51 0.86 -2.55
N GLY A 298 11.63 -0.09 -2.19
CA GLY A 298 11.87 -1.03 -1.11
C GLY A 298 12.89 -2.12 -1.43
N GLU A 299 13.07 -2.46 -2.70
CA GLU A 299 14.13 -3.37 -3.14
C GLU A 299 15.50 -2.68 -3.28
N SER A 300 15.55 -1.35 -3.23
CA SER A 300 16.79 -0.58 -3.32
C SER A 300 16.93 0.44 -2.17
N PRO A 301 17.32 0.01 -0.95
CA PRO A 301 17.54 0.92 0.17
C PRO A 301 18.53 2.03 -0.14
N LEU A 302 19.59 1.72 -0.92
CA LEU A 302 20.60 2.71 -1.35
C LEU A 302 20.01 3.79 -2.26
N LEU A 303 19.07 3.44 -3.14
CA LEU A 303 18.34 4.43 -3.93
C LEU A 303 17.48 5.29 -3.01
N PHE A 304 16.75 4.66 -2.08
CA PHE A 304 15.89 5.38 -1.17
C PHE A 304 16.66 6.43 -0.35
N ASP A 305 17.79 6.04 0.23
CA ASP A 305 18.66 6.93 0.99
C ASP A 305 19.17 8.11 0.13
N ALA A 306 19.50 7.86 -1.14
CA ALA A 306 19.91 8.89 -2.08
C ALA A 306 18.78 9.89 -2.42
N LEU A 307 17.51 9.50 -2.29
CA LEU A 307 16.36 10.38 -2.54
C LEU A 307 16.02 11.26 -1.33
N ILE A 308 16.37 10.86 -0.10
CA ILE A 308 15.98 11.59 1.13
C ILE A 308 16.33 13.09 1.09
N PRO A 309 17.55 13.51 0.69
CA PRO A 309 17.88 14.94 0.63
C PRO A 309 16.99 15.73 -0.34
N GLY A 310 16.65 15.13 -1.48
CA GLY A 310 15.74 15.76 -2.44
C GLY A 310 14.30 15.81 -1.92
N ILE A 311 13.83 14.74 -1.25
CA ILE A 311 12.52 14.73 -0.60
C ILE A 311 12.47 15.86 0.43
N LYS A 312 13.46 15.96 1.31
CA LYS A 312 13.54 17.03 2.31
C LYS A 312 13.48 18.43 1.66
N SER A 313 14.26 18.65 0.61
CA SER A 313 14.27 19.92 -0.14
C SER A 313 12.90 20.28 -0.75
N TYR A 314 12.17 19.30 -1.28
CA TYR A 314 10.80 19.50 -1.78
C TYR A 314 9.88 20.13 -0.73
N PHE A 315 10.03 19.71 0.53
CA PHE A 315 9.23 20.18 1.66
C PHE A 315 9.72 21.51 2.24
N GLU A 316 10.96 21.92 1.98
CA GLU A 316 11.58 23.09 2.61
C GLU A 316 11.52 24.38 1.79
N ASN A 317 11.44 24.36 0.44
CA ASN A 317 11.04 25.52 -0.40
C ASN A 317 10.95 25.16 -1.90
N SER A 318 9.78 25.37 -2.52
CA SER A 318 9.33 24.64 -3.73
C SER A 318 9.27 25.45 -5.04
N SER A 319 10.26 26.29 -5.37
CA SER A 319 10.24 27.01 -6.67
C SER A 319 11.09 26.38 -7.78
N ASP A 320 12.09 25.55 -7.46
CA ASP A 320 12.97 24.89 -8.44
C ASP A 320 13.32 23.45 -8.06
N TYR A 321 12.29 22.67 -7.69
CA TYR A 321 12.46 21.27 -7.32
C TYR A 321 12.97 20.45 -8.52
N ARG A 322 14.25 20.08 -8.48
CA ARG A 322 14.84 19.05 -9.33
C ARG A 322 15.62 18.08 -8.48
N MET A 323 15.27 16.80 -8.60
CA MET A 323 15.97 15.72 -7.93
C MET A 323 16.73 14.92 -8.99
N ILE A 324 18.05 14.90 -8.86
CA ILE A 324 18.95 14.27 -9.81
C ILE A 324 19.47 12.97 -9.19
N ILE A 325 19.25 11.87 -9.88
CA ILE A 325 19.75 10.54 -9.53
C ILE A 325 20.87 10.21 -10.50
N ASP A 326 22.10 10.39 -10.04
CA ASP A 326 23.28 10.11 -10.83
C ASP A 326 23.65 8.63 -10.83
N ASN A 327 24.24 8.20 -11.94
CA ASN A 327 24.67 6.81 -12.15
C ASN A 327 23.54 5.80 -11.86
N ALA A 328 22.33 6.08 -12.34
CA ALA A 328 21.12 5.34 -12.03
C ALA A 328 21.19 3.84 -12.40
N ASP A 329 22.12 3.45 -13.27
CA ASP A 329 22.41 2.05 -13.59
C ASP A 329 22.77 1.20 -12.36
N GLN A 330 23.35 1.80 -11.31
CA GLN A 330 23.72 1.07 -10.09
C GLN A 330 22.52 0.62 -9.26
N TYR A 331 21.35 1.25 -9.48
CA TYR A 331 20.10 0.94 -8.77
C TYR A 331 19.16 0.06 -9.59
N LEU A 332 19.53 -0.28 -10.84
CA LEU A 332 18.78 -1.22 -11.65
C LEU A 332 18.91 -2.62 -11.05
N ILE A 333 17.78 -3.19 -10.66
CA ILE A 333 17.72 -4.54 -10.11
C ILE A 333 18.00 -5.52 -11.26
N GLN A 334 19.18 -6.13 -11.24
CA GLN A 334 19.55 -7.15 -12.22
C GLN A 334 18.64 -8.36 -12.01
N LYS A 335 17.79 -8.66 -13.01
CA LYS A 335 16.94 -9.85 -13.03
C LYS A 335 17.71 -11.11 -13.35
#